data_AF-A0A4U6XVN8-F1
#
_entry.id   AF-A0A4U6XVN8-F1
#
_cell.length_a   1.000
_cell.length_b   1.000
_cell.length_c   1.000
_cell.angle_alpha   90.00
_cell.angle_beta   90.00
_cell.angle_gamma   90.00
#
_symmetry.space_group_name_H-M   'P 1'
#
loop_
_entity.id
_entity.type
_entity.pdbx_description
1 polymer ?
#
loop_
_entity_poly.entity_id
_entity_poly.type
_entity_poly.pdbx_seq_one_letter_code
_entity_poly.pdbx_strand_id
1 'polypeptide(L)'
;MEPLVNMTPLKSPCGGSASQDDDEFVATATASGVQTEGTELTRRRRHSFFIPRRKSIVNHIMDGEEHLLLKVDLFLSELERRLEFLENYGELTFDSSISRAFSTLQTVRARCSHASEEVLGAGRRRLHIMVETLEARYQEALASAESLNEKARVGIELLDDMLTEFENRAYKLREQGLANAADAAGAFMSEGRRVVDGGIELAREVVDEGIERAMRAAENLEETIALAVARARETKLIAYDDLPMPWRINPHIREGYRFTESKLDCIWSAFGLSNELVNIWSHAIGLVIVLAVALYFYPRNVNFQFSTKTDIFIATVFFFTACLTLVCSTIWHTMNAVADVDAISIFACVDYTGISLLIAASIVTTEYTAFYCDPVSRWLYMSTTAFLGIGGVILPWHPTFNGADMAWARVAFFCGLGATGFLPILQLYFSHGPEFVWEFYTPIAKSIFVYLLGAFVYASKIPERWCPGMFDYIGGSHNLWHLAVLGGILFHYTAMQSFFTNAFRQAQGECSVF
;
A
#
# COMPACT_ATOMS: atom_id res chain seq x y z
N MET A 1 23.70 -33.47 -67.66
CA MET A 1 23.10 -33.87 -68.95
C MET A 1 21.60 -33.68 -68.80
N GLU A 2 21.05 -32.67 -69.47
CA GLU A 2 19.61 -32.42 -69.72
C GLU A 2 19.01 -33.52 -70.64
N PRO A 3 17.68 -33.67 -70.85
CA PRO A 3 16.62 -32.65 -71.10
C PRO A 3 15.33 -32.79 -70.21
N LEU A 4 14.38 -31.84 -70.07
CA LEU A 4 13.58 -30.97 -70.99
C LEU A 4 12.56 -31.78 -71.86
N VAL A 5 11.28 -31.42 -72.12
CA VAL A 5 10.43 -30.25 -71.77
C VAL A 5 8.90 -30.48 -72.06
N ASN A 6 7.99 -29.75 -71.36
CA ASN A 6 6.58 -29.29 -71.61
C ASN A 6 5.52 -30.13 -72.41
N MET A 7 4.19 -30.05 -72.18
CA MET A 7 3.29 -28.88 -72.42
C MET A 7 1.80 -29.05 -71.94
N THR A 8 1.26 -28.13 -71.09
CA THR A 8 0.15 -27.13 -71.31
C THR A 8 -1.34 -27.59 -71.37
N PRO A 9 -2.40 -26.72 -71.38
CA PRO A 9 -2.53 -25.26 -71.09
C PRO A 9 -3.76 -24.80 -70.20
N LEU A 10 -3.93 -23.45 -70.11
CA LEU A 10 -5.10 -22.62 -69.67
C LEU A 10 -5.20 -22.29 -68.16
N LYS A 11 -5.40 -21.02 -67.71
CA LYS A 11 -5.62 -19.72 -68.41
C LYS A 11 -5.16 -18.53 -67.51
N SER A 12 -4.78 -17.40 -68.12
CA SER A 12 -4.27 -16.14 -67.50
C SER A 12 -5.27 -14.97 -67.72
N PRO A 13 -5.03 -13.66 -67.38
CA PRO A 13 -3.78 -12.97 -66.98
C PRO A 13 -3.84 -11.89 -65.86
N CYS A 14 -2.69 -11.21 -65.68
CA CYS A 14 -2.41 -9.97 -64.92
C CYS A 14 -3.23 -8.74 -65.44
N GLY A 15 -3.13 -7.51 -64.92
CA GLY A 15 -2.21 -6.84 -63.97
C GLY A 15 -2.76 -5.43 -63.60
N GLY A 16 -1.98 -4.53 -62.98
CA GLY A 16 -2.53 -3.31 -62.34
C GLY A 16 -2.07 -1.93 -62.88
N SER A 17 -2.44 -0.89 -62.12
CA SER A 17 -2.11 0.56 -62.22
C SER A 17 -2.91 1.44 -63.21
N ALA A 18 -2.90 2.77 -62.93
CA ALA A 18 -3.65 3.89 -63.55
C ALA A 18 -5.18 3.89 -63.29
N SER A 19 -5.89 4.90 -62.77
CA SER A 19 -5.84 6.40 -62.72
C SER A 19 -6.79 7.08 -63.70
N GLN A 20 -7.42 8.19 -63.27
CA GLN A 20 -8.31 9.11 -64.01
C GLN A 20 -9.73 8.59 -64.32
N ASP A 21 -10.78 9.42 -64.39
CA ASP A 21 -11.07 10.76 -63.81
C ASP A 21 -12.61 10.97 -63.89
N ASP A 22 -13.10 12.21 -63.66
CA ASP A 22 -14.42 12.74 -63.99
C ASP A 22 -15.61 12.39 -63.03
N ASP A 23 -16.37 13.35 -62.49
CA ASP A 23 -16.12 14.80 -62.42
C ASP A 23 -17.01 15.51 -61.35
N GLU A 24 -16.66 16.76 -61.00
CA GLU A 24 -17.53 17.93 -60.64
C GLU A 24 -18.67 17.80 -59.58
N PHE A 25 -19.07 18.77 -58.73
CA PHE A 25 -18.84 20.22 -58.43
C PHE A 25 -19.06 20.36 -56.87
N VAL A 26 -18.50 21.28 -56.07
CA VAL A 26 -17.43 22.27 -56.25
C VAL A 26 -16.82 22.72 -54.90
N ALA A 27 -15.64 23.34 -55.01
CA ALA A 27 -14.89 24.19 -54.07
C ALA A 27 -15.70 24.99 -52.99
N THR A 28 -15.12 25.46 -51.88
CA THR A 28 -13.85 26.24 -51.85
C THR A 28 -13.19 26.26 -50.47
N ALA A 29 -11.86 26.23 -50.45
CA ALA A 29 -11.04 26.46 -49.26
C ALA A 29 -10.47 27.88 -49.23
N THR A 30 -10.09 28.38 -48.04
CA THR A 30 -8.99 29.35 -47.91
C THR A 30 -8.36 29.29 -46.52
N ALA A 31 -7.10 29.72 -46.45
CA ALA A 31 -6.24 29.62 -45.27
C ALA A 31 -5.91 31.00 -44.66
N SER A 32 -5.08 30.97 -43.62
CA SER A 32 -4.23 32.05 -43.07
C SER A 32 -4.86 33.10 -42.14
N GLY A 33 -4.09 33.52 -41.12
CA GLY A 33 -4.23 34.84 -40.48
C GLY A 33 -4.55 34.90 -38.97
N VAL A 34 -3.51 34.74 -38.12
CA VAL A 34 -3.07 35.67 -37.05
C VAL A 34 -4.09 36.47 -36.19
N GLN A 35 -3.78 36.58 -34.88
CA GLN A 35 -3.99 37.71 -33.92
C GLN A 35 -4.96 37.61 -32.70
N THR A 36 -4.37 37.85 -31.51
CA THR A 36 -4.85 38.54 -30.27
C THR A 36 -6.02 38.07 -29.38
N GLU A 37 -5.68 37.90 -28.09
CA GLU A 37 -6.32 38.32 -26.81
C GLU A 37 -7.85 38.51 -26.67
N GLY A 38 -8.44 38.06 -25.53
CA GLY A 38 -9.84 38.38 -25.18
C GLY A 38 -10.50 37.71 -23.94
N THR A 39 -9.97 37.96 -22.75
CA THR A 39 -10.62 38.14 -21.41
C THR A 39 -12.04 37.58 -21.06
N GLU A 40 -12.12 36.84 -19.94
CA GLU A 40 -13.21 36.61 -18.94
C GLU A 40 -14.72 36.48 -19.31
N LEU A 41 -15.45 35.63 -18.55
CA LEU A 41 -16.52 36.12 -17.65
C LEU A 41 -17.01 35.11 -16.59
N THR A 42 -17.36 35.63 -15.41
CA THR A 42 -17.82 34.91 -14.20
C THR A 42 -19.35 34.81 -14.10
N ARG A 43 -19.87 33.90 -13.24
CA ARG A 43 -21.31 33.67 -13.03
C ARG A 43 -21.75 33.87 -11.57
N ARG A 44 -22.75 34.73 -11.33
CA ARG A 44 -23.23 35.19 -10.00
C ARG A 44 -24.77 35.10 -9.84
N ARG A 45 -25.25 34.75 -8.63
CA ARG A 45 -26.65 34.89 -8.09
C ARG A 45 -26.56 34.78 -6.54
N ARG A 46 -27.48 35.26 -5.69
CA ARG A 46 -28.44 36.41 -5.63
C ARG A 46 -28.83 36.59 -4.12
N HIS A 47 -29.43 37.71 -3.73
CA HIS A 47 -29.91 37.99 -2.35
C HIS A 47 -31.41 38.36 -2.29
N SER A 48 -32.01 38.39 -1.08
CA SER A 48 -33.42 38.71 -0.84
C SER A 48 -33.71 39.53 0.46
N PHE A 49 -34.22 40.75 0.25
CA PHE A 49 -35.36 41.46 0.90
C PHE A 49 -35.39 41.95 2.38
N PHE A 50 -36.16 43.03 2.62
CA PHE A 50 -36.17 43.94 3.80
C PHE A 50 -37.56 44.62 4.01
N ILE A 51 -38.01 44.93 5.26
CA ILE A 51 -39.31 45.62 5.59
C ILE A 51 -39.21 46.47 6.90
N PRO A 52 -39.82 47.69 7.02
CA PRO A 52 -39.79 48.56 8.23
C PRO A 52 -41.11 48.71 9.07
N ARG A 53 -41.04 49.36 10.24
CA ARG A 53 -42.07 49.51 11.34
C ARG A 53 -42.80 50.88 11.41
N ARG A 54 -43.90 50.98 12.20
CA ARG A 54 -44.58 52.23 12.69
C ARG A 54 -44.94 52.19 14.20
N LYS A 55 -45.19 53.35 14.85
CA LYS A 55 -45.51 53.52 16.30
C LYS A 55 -46.57 54.64 16.57
N SER A 56 -47.20 54.57 17.75
CA SER A 56 -47.67 55.68 18.64
C SER A 56 -49.13 56.19 18.60
N ILE A 57 -49.73 56.41 19.79
CA ILE A 57 -50.77 57.45 20.06
C ILE A 57 -51.04 57.84 21.55
N VAL A 58 -50.54 57.12 22.56
CA VAL A 58 -51.05 57.18 23.98
C VAL A 58 -50.55 58.39 24.82
N ASN A 59 -49.77 59.32 24.27
CA ASN A 59 -48.95 60.25 25.06
C ASN A 59 -49.64 61.48 25.73
N HIS A 60 -50.96 61.67 25.65
CA HIS A 60 -51.53 63.03 25.81
C HIS A 60 -52.51 63.33 26.97
N ILE A 61 -52.81 62.38 27.87
CA ILE A 61 -53.76 62.61 28.98
C ILE A 61 -53.30 61.91 30.28
N MET A 62 -52.23 62.40 30.90
CA MET A 62 -51.81 62.02 32.27
C MET A 62 -51.25 63.25 32.97
N ASP A 63 -51.54 63.40 34.27
CA ASP A 63 -51.03 64.52 35.06
C ASP A 63 -49.51 64.42 35.22
N GLY A 64 -48.82 65.55 35.44
CA GLY A 64 -47.35 65.63 35.34
C GLY A 64 -46.59 64.65 36.24
N GLU A 65 -47.17 64.28 37.40
CA GLU A 65 -46.62 63.26 38.28
C GLU A 65 -46.77 61.84 37.69
N GLU A 66 -47.95 61.47 37.18
CA GLU A 66 -48.19 60.16 36.59
C GLU A 66 -47.34 59.92 35.32
N HIS A 67 -47.14 60.97 34.52
CA HIS A 67 -46.25 60.91 33.35
C HIS A 67 -44.79 60.62 33.76
N LEU A 68 -44.33 61.20 34.87
CA LEU A 68 -42.99 60.93 35.40
C LEU A 68 -42.86 59.50 35.93
N LEU A 69 -43.87 59.00 36.63
CA LEU A 69 -43.91 57.60 37.11
C LEU A 69 -43.82 56.61 35.94
N LEU A 70 -44.56 56.86 34.86
CA LEU A 70 -44.47 56.07 33.63
C LEU A 70 -43.06 56.16 32.99
N LYS A 71 -42.43 57.34 33.01
CA LYS A 71 -41.05 57.52 32.49
C LYS A 71 -40.02 56.75 33.32
N VAL A 72 -40.15 56.72 34.64
CA VAL A 72 -39.32 55.90 35.54
C VAL A 72 -39.49 54.40 35.22
N ASP A 73 -40.73 53.92 35.12
CA ASP A 73 -40.99 52.50 34.86
C ASP A 73 -40.48 52.01 33.50
N LEU A 74 -40.65 52.84 32.46
CA LEU A 74 -40.08 52.59 31.12
C LEU A 74 -38.54 52.60 31.15
N PHE A 75 -37.93 53.54 31.87
CA PHE A 75 -36.47 53.60 32.00
C PHE A 75 -35.91 52.38 32.72
N LEU A 76 -36.51 51.96 33.84
CA LEU A 76 -36.06 50.80 34.61
C LEU A 76 -36.14 49.50 33.78
N SER A 77 -37.17 49.35 32.95
CA SER A 77 -37.33 48.21 32.04
C SER A 77 -36.25 48.18 30.94
N GLU A 78 -35.88 49.34 30.39
CA GLU A 78 -34.83 49.45 29.38
C GLU A 78 -33.41 49.32 29.98
N LEU A 79 -33.21 49.82 31.21
CA LEU A 79 -32.01 49.64 32.01
C LEU A 79 -31.72 48.15 32.21
N GLU A 80 -32.70 47.37 32.65
CA GLU A 80 -32.56 45.92 32.87
C GLU A 80 -32.12 45.20 31.59
N ARG A 81 -32.82 45.45 30.47
CA ARG A 81 -32.55 44.85 29.16
C ARG A 81 -31.16 45.18 28.60
N ARG A 82 -30.68 46.41 28.81
CA ARG A 82 -29.35 46.86 28.34
C ARG A 82 -28.23 46.37 29.26
N LEU A 83 -28.48 46.27 30.57
CA LEU A 83 -27.50 45.70 31.50
C LEU A 83 -27.28 44.21 31.23
N GLU A 84 -28.34 43.44 30.96
CA GLU A 84 -28.24 42.02 30.58
C GLU A 84 -27.43 41.81 29.28
N PHE A 85 -27.59 42.72 28.30
CA PHE A 85 -26.74 42.70 27.10
C PHE A 85 -25.26 42.90 27.45
N LEU A 86 -24.93 43.85 28.33
CA LEU A 86 -23.56 44.12 28.77
C LEU A 86 -22.97 42.98 29.62
N GLU A 87 -23.76 42.36 30.50
CA GLU A 87 -23.33 41.25 31.36
C GLU A 87 -22.95 39.99 30.55
N ASN A 88 -23.46 39.85 29.31
CA ASN A 88 -23.06 38.80 28.38
C ASN A 88 -21.73 39.08 27.63
N TYR A 89 -21.18 40.30 27.68
CA TYR A 89 -19.82 40.60 27.22
C TYR A 89 -18.85 40.47 28.39
N GLY A 90 -18.43 39.23 28.67
CA GLY A 90 -17.66 38.85 29.86
C GLY A 90 -16.36 39.64 30.09
N GLU A 91 -16.06 39.85 31.38
CA GLU A 91 -14.86 40.50 31.95
C GLU A 91 -14.33 41.74 31.19
N LEU A 92 -15.21 42.73 31.00
CA LEU A 92 -14.79 44.11 30.82
C LEU A 92 -13.96 44.56 32.05
N THR A 93 -12.66 44.78 31.88
CA THR A 93 -11.78 45.30 32.93
C THR A 93 -12.14 46.76 33.24
N PHE A 94 -12.85 46.99 34.34
CA PHE A 94 -13.34 48.32 34.72
C PHE A 94 -12.35 49.08 35.62
N ASP A 95 -12.06 50.34 35.28
CA ASP A 95 -11.40 51.27 36.20
C ASP A 95 -12.25 51.52 37.47
N SER A 96 -11.62 51.99 38.54
CA SER A 96 -12.27 52.11 39.87
C SER A 96 -13.47 53.06 39.91
N SER A 97 -13.48 54.10 39.07
CA SER A 97 -14.63 55.01 38.87
C SER A 97 -15.77 54.36 38.08
N ILE A 98 -15.42 53.53 37.09
CA ILE A 98 -16.34 52.87 36.16
C ILE A 98 -17.05 51.69 36.85
N SER A 99 -16.31 50.90 37.63
CA SER A 99 -16.87 49.83 38.47
C SER A 99 -17.94 50.36 39.45
N ARG A 100 -17.77 51.58 39.97
CA ARG A 100 -18.76 52.26 40.83
C ARG A 100 -20.04 52.65 40.06
N ALA A 101 -19.91 53.11 38.81
CA ALA A 101 -21.06 53.41 37.96
C ALA A 101 -21.86 52.13 37.63
N PHE A 102 -21.18 51.08 37.16
CA PHE A 102 -21.81 49.78 36.86
C PHE A 102 -22.49 49.15 38.08
N SER A 103 -21.80 49.14 39.24
CA SER A 103 -22.38 48.70 40.52
C SER A 103 -23.64 49.49 40.89
N THR A 104 -23.70 50.79 40.56
CA THR A 104 -24.87 51.61 40.86
C THR A 104 -26.05 51.29 39.94
N LEU A 105 -25.81 51.12 38.63
CA LEU A 105 -26.81 50.62 37.69
C LEU A 105 -27.41 49.27 38.14
N GLN A 106 -26.55 48.31 38.53
CA GLN A 106 -26.97 47.02 39.09
C GLN A 106 -27.77 47.18 40.40
N THR A 107 -27.34 48.06 41.30
CA THR A 107 -28.03 48.31 42.59
C THR A 107 -29.42 48.93 42.38
N VAL A 108 -29.55 49.88 41.45
CA VAL A 108 -30.84 50.49 41.10
C VAL A 108 -31.77 49.46 40.48
N ARG A 109 -31.30 48.65 39.51
CA ARG A 109 -32.05 47.51 38.93
C ARG A 109 -32.60 46.60 40.03
N ALA A 110 -31.72 46.09 40.90
CA ALA A 110 -32.09 45.12 41.94
C ALA A 110 -33.02 45.68 43.02
N ARG A 111 -32.81 46.92 43.49
CA ARG A 111 -33.69 47.52 44.52
C ARG A 111 -35.06 47.91 43.95
N CYS A 112 -35.14 48.32 42.69
CA CYS A 112 -36.40 48.72 42.07
C CYS A 112 -37.26 47.53 41.60
N SER A 113 -36.65 46.42 41.17
CA SER A 113 -37.40 45.21 40.78
C SER A 113 -38.16 44.60 41.96
N HIS A 114 -37.51 44.48 43.13
CA HIS A 114 -38.15 44.01 44.37
C HIS A 114 -39.33 44.87 44.84
N ALA A 115 -39.42 46.14 44.44
CA ALA A 115 -40.54 47.02 44.79
C ALA A 115 -41.74 46.91 43.86
N SER A 116 -41.71 46.02 42.86
CA SER A 116 -42.75 45.91 41.83
C SER A 116 -43.95 45.01 42.17
N GLU A 117 -43.83 44.16 43.19
CA GLU A 117 -44.79 43.07 43.45
C GLU A 117 -46.00 43.46 44.32
N GLU A 118 -46.03 44.65 44.93
CA GLU A 118 -47.11 45.09 45.84
C GLU A 118 -48.06 46.14 45.21
N VAL A 119 -49.36 45.82 45.09
CA VAL A 119 -50.33 46.58 44.29
C VAL A 119 -51.05 47.69 45.07
N LEU A 120 -50.48 48.90 45.01
CA LEU A 120 -51.11 50.24 44.88
C LEU A 120 -50.06 51.29 45.26
N GLY A 121 -49.57 52.06 44.29
CA GLY A 121 -48.50 53.05 44.49
C GLY A 121 -47.07 52.55 44.21
N ALA A 122 -46.89 51.35 43.66
CA ALA A 122 -45.58 50.75 43.35
C ALA A 122 -44.64 51.68 42.54
N GLY A 123 -45.17 52.41 41.55
CA GLY A 123 -44.37 53.37 40.77
C GLY A 123 -43.77 54.49 41.62
N ARG A 124 -44.53 55.08 42.56
CA ARG A 124 -43.99 56.09 43.51
C ARG A 124 -42.88 55.50 44.38
N ARG A 125 -43.02 54.24 44.79
CA ARG A 125 -42.01 53.54 45.59
C ARG A 125 -40.74 53.25 44.80
N ARG A 126 -40.84 52.81 43.54
CA ARG A 126 -39.70 52.64 42.63
C ARG A 126 -38.97 53.96 42.37
N LEU A 127 -39.72 55.03 42.09
CA LEU A 127 -39.16 56.39 41.95
C LEU A 127 -38.38 56.80 43.21
N HIS A 128 -38.95 56.60 44.40
CA HIS A 128 -38.30 56.98 45.66
C HIS A 128 -37.05 56.13 45.95
N ILE A 129 -37.08 54.82 45.70
CA ILE A 129 -35.92 53.91 45.84
C ILE A 129 -34.81 54.26 44.86
N MET A 130 -35.15 54.60 43.61
CA MET A 130 -34.18 55.05 42.61
C MET A 130 -33.49 56.33 43.07
N VAL A 131 -34.26 57.35 43.47
CA VAL A 131 -33.71 58.62 43.97
C VAL A 131 -32.85 58.40 45.22
N GLU A 132 -33.34 57.68 46.23
CA GLU A 132 -32.58 57.38 47.46
C GLU A 132 -31.24 56.67 47.15
N THR A 133 -31.25 55.70 46.24
CA THR A 133 -30.04 54.95 45.85
C THR A 133 -29.01 55.86 45.15
N LEU A 134 -29.48 56.84 44.37
CA LEU A 134 -28.62 57.80 43.70
C LEU A 134 -28.14 58.91 44.66
N GLU A 135 -28.99 59.43 45.54
CA GLU A 135 -28.59 60.40 46.57
C GLU A 135 -27.49 59.82 47.48
N ALA A 136 -27.61 58.55 47.86
CA ALA A 136 -26.63 57.88 48.71
C ALA A 136 -25.26 57.64 48.03
N ARG A 137 -25.17 57.72 46.68
CA ARG A 137 -23.94 57.43 45.91
C ARG A 137 -23.40 58.61 45.10
N TYR A 138 -24.26 59.56 44.76
CA TYR A 138 -24.02 60.70 43.88
C TYR A 138 -24.73 61.96 44.42
N GLN A 139 -24.58 62.21 45.73
CA GLN A 139 -25.26 63.28 46.45
C GLN A 139 -25.11 64.67 45.80
N GLU A 140 -23.90 65.00 45.31
CA GLU A 140 -23.62 66.27 44.63
C GLU A 140 -24.40 66.43 43.31
N ALA A 141 -24.62 65.34 42.55
CA ALA A 141 -25.31 65.37 41.26
C ALA A 141 -26.83 65.61 41.40
N LEU A 142 -27.39 65.38 42.59
CA LEU A 142 -28.81 65.55 42.92
C LEU A 142 -29.08 66.74 43.85
N ALA A 143 -28.03 67.44 44.29
CA ALA A 143 -28.12 68.53 45.26
C ALA A 143 -28.81 69.79 44.71
N SER A 144 -28.85 69.98 43.39
CA SER A 144 -29.48 71.14 42.72
C SER A 144 -30.99 70.99 42.49
N ALA A 145 -31.56 69.81 42.71
CA ALA A 145 -32.98 69.54 42.49
C ALA A 145 -33.74 69.64 43.82
N GLU A 146 -34.67 70.59 43.94
CA GLU A 146 -35.38 70.83 45.21
C GLU A 146 -36.55 69.87 45.44
N SER A 147 -37.09 69.28 44.37
CA SER A 147 -38.24 68.36 44.42
C SER A 147 -37.87 66.91 44.10
N LEU A 148 -38.59 65.95 44.70
CA LEU A 148 -38.40 64.51 44.44
C LEU A 148 -38.58 64.16 42.95
N ASN A 149 -39.50 64.85 42.27
CA ASN A 149 -39.80 64.63 40.85
C ASN A 149 -38.67 65.11 39.94
N GLU A 150 -38.04 66.23 40.28
CA GLU A 150 -36.88 66.75 39.56
C GLU A 150 -35.64 65.87 39.78
N LYS A 151 -35.41 65.43 41.03
CA LYS A 151 -34.39 64.42 41.36
C LYS A 151 -34.56 63.12 40.56
N ALA A 152 -35.79 62.63 40.42
CA ALA A 152 -36.07 61.44 39.61
C ALA A 152 -35.74 61.64 38.12
N ARG A 153 -36.00 62.83 37.57
CA ARG A 153 -35.67 63.15 36.18
C ARG A 153 -34.14 63.20 35.95
N VAL A 154 -33.42 63.94 36.79
CA VAL A 154 -31.95 64.03 36.73
C VAL A 154 -31.32 62.65 36.94
N GLY A 155 -31.88 61.84 37.84
CA GLY A 155 -31.43 60.47 38.09
C GLY A 155 -31.59 59.51 36.91
N ILE A 156 -32.67 59.64 36.11
CA ILE A 156 -32.82 58.89 34.85
C ILE A 156 -31.73 59.28 33.85
N GLU A 157 -31.54 60.59 33.63
CA GLU A 157 -30.60 61.11 32.63
C GLU A 157 -29.15 60.68 32.99
N LEU A 158 -28.77 60.77 34.27
CA LEU A 158 -27.47 60.29 34.76
C LEU A 158 -27.22 58.78 34.54
N LEU A 159 -28.23 57.94 34.74
CA LEU A 159 -28.09 56.49 34.58
C LEU A 159 -28.08 56.06 33.11
N ASP A 160 -28.81 56.76 32.23
CA ASP A 160 -28.82 56.49 30.78
C ASP A 160 -27.48 56.85 30.11
N ASP A 161 -26.86 57.96 30.54
CA ASP A 161 -25.54 58.38 30.07
C ASP A 161 -24.45 57.35 30.45
N MET A 162 -24.44 56.89 31.71
CA MET A 162 -23.52 55.83 32.16
C MET A 162 -23.66 54.57 31.31
N LEU A 163 -24.90 54.12 31.10
CA LEU A 163 -25.23 52.90 30.35
C LEU A 163 -24.79 52.99 28.88
N THR A 164 -24.96 54.16 28.27
CA THR A 164 -24.55 54.45 26.89
C THR A 164 -23.03 54.51 26.74
N GLU A 165 -22.29 54.97 27.75
CA GLU A 165 -20.82 54.92 27.73
C GLU A 165 -20.30 53.47 27.74
N PHE A 166 -20.92 52.58 28.51
CA PHE A 166 -20.54 51.16 28.56
C PHE A 166 -20.69 50.45 27.21
N GLU A 167 -21.84 50.60 26.54
CA GLU A 167 -22.11 49.95 25.25
C GLU A 167 -21.06 50.35 24.19
N ASN A 168 -20.75 51.66 24.09
CA ASN A 168 -19.77 52.18 23.15
C ASN A 168 -18.34 51.63 23.37
N ARG A 169 -17.97 51.29 24.61
CA ARG A 169 -16.68 50.68 24.94
C ARG A 169 -16.65 49.20 24.55
N ALA A 170 -17.72 48.45 24.82
CA ALA A 170 -17.84 47.03 24.47
C ALA A 170 -17.73 46.78 22.95
N TYR A 171 -18.36 47.62 22.13
CA TYR A 171 -18.27 47.50 20.66
C TYR A 171 -16.84 47.67 20.11
N LYS A 172 -16.05 48.60 20.65
CA LYS A 172 -14.67 48.87 20.18
C LYS A 172 -13.71 47.71 20.42
N LEU A 173 -13.83 47.02 21.56
CA LEU A 173 -12.97 45.88 21.89
C LEU A 173 -13.19 44.70 20.93
N ARG A 174 -14.43 44.47 20.51
CA ARG A 174 -14.78 43.40 19.55
C ARG A 174 -14.10 43.60 18.19
N GLU A 175 -14.08 44.82 17.68
CA GLU A 175 -13.52 45.14 16.36
C GLU A 175 -12.01 44.88 16.31
N GLN A 176 -11.29 45.24 17.38
CA GLN A 176 -9.84 45.01 17.51
C GLN A 176 -9.48 43.53 17.64
N GLY A 177 -10.31 42.72 18.33
CA GLY A 177 -10.07 41.28 18.49
C GLY A 177 -10.14 40.49 17.18
N LEU A 178 -11.02 40.87 16.25
CA LEU A 178 -11.17 40.19 14.96
C LEU A 178 -10.03 40.49 13.97
N ALA A 179 -9.49 41.71 13.96
CA ALA A 179 -8.40 42.08 13.06
C ALA A 179 -7.13 41.25 13.33
N ASN A 180 -6.70 41.19 14.60
CA ASN A 180 -5.49 40.49 15.02
C ASN A 180 -5.53 38.97 14.71
N ALA A 181 -6.72 38.36 14.75
CA ALA A 181 -6.90 36.94 14.44
C ALA A 181 -6.75 36.64 12.93
N ALA A 182 -7.15 37.57 12.06
CA ALA A 182 -7.05 37.41 10.61
C ALA A 182 -5.59 37.48 10.14
N ASP A 183 -4.81 38.43 10.65
CA ASP A 183 -3.40 38.59 10.30
C ASP A 183 -2.55 37.38 10.76
N ALA A 184 -2.82 36.86 11.95
CA ALA A 184 -2.17 35.66 12.47
C ALA A 184 -2.45 34.41 11.60
N ALA A 185 -3.69 34.25 11.12
CA ALA A 185 -4.06 33.17 10.21
C ALA A 185 -3.37 33.32 8.84
N GLY A 186 -3.28 34.53 8.30
CA GLY A 186 -2.58 34.82 7.04
C GLY A 186 -1.10 34.45 7.09
N ALA A 187 -0.40 34.85 8.15
CA ALA A 187 1.02 34.54 8.35
C ALA A 187 1.31 33.04 8.47
N PHE A 188 0.44 32.30 9.17
CA PHE A 188 0.57 30.84 9.31
C PHE A 188 0.36 30.11 7.96
N MET A 189 -0.59 30.57 7.15
CA MET A 189 -0.85 30.00 5.83
C MET A 189 0.28 30.27 4.81
N SER A 190 0.94 31.42 4.86
CA SER A 190 2.07 31.72 3.98
C SER A 190 3.29 30.85 4.27
N GLU A 191 3.65 30.66 5.55
CA GLU A 191 4.79 29.81 5.90
C GLU A 191 4.47 28.33 5.65
N GLY A 192 3.24 27.88 5.92
CA GLY A 192 2.77 26.55 5.57
C GLY A 192 2.90 26.24 4.07
N ARG A 193 2.55 27.19 3.20
CA ARG A 193 2.76 27.03 1.75
C ARG A 193 4.25 26.96 1.40
N ARG A 194 5.07 27.85 1.94
CA ARG A 194 6.52 27.93 1.65
C ARG A 194 7.28 26.66 2.05
N VAL A 195 6.88 26.02 3.16
CA VAL A 195 7.41 24.73 3.61
C VAL A 195 6.98 23.58 2.69
N VAL A 196 5.73 23.59 2.20
CA VAL A 196 5.24 22.59 1.23
C VAL A 196 5.96 22.71 -0.11
N ASP A 197 6.10 23.93 -0.64
CA ASP A 197 6.75 24.17 -1.93
C ASP A 197 8.23 23.74 -1.90
N GLY A 198 8.97 24.09 -0.84
CA GLY A 198 10.36 23.62 -0.65
C GLY A 198 10.48 22.10 -0.44
N GLY A 199 9.47 21.46 0.15
CA GLY A 199 9.39 20.00 0.26
C GLY A 199 9.16 19.32 -1.10
N ILE A 200 8.39 19.94 -2.00
CA ILE A 200 8.17 19.47 -3.37
C ILE A 200 9.43 19.62 -4.22
N GLU A 201 10.14 20.74 -4.11
CA GLU A 201 11.41 20.95 -4.82
C GLU A 201 12.47 19.92 -4.41
N LEU A 202 12.66 19.69 -3.10
CA LEU A 202 13.60 18.67 -2.61
C LEU A 202 13.21 17.25 -3.06
N ALA A 203 11.91 16.91 -3.02
CA ALA A 203 11.43 15.62 -3.50
C ALA A 203 11.69 15.43 -5.01
N ARG A 204 11.56 16.50 -5.79
CA ARG A 204 11.86 16.50 -7.22
C ARG A 204 13.35 16.35 -7.49
N GLU A 205 14.21 17.09 -6.81
CA GLU A 205 15.67 16.99 -6.96
C GLU A 205 16.17 15.57 -6.66
N VAL A 206 15.67 14.94 -5.59
CA VAL A 206 15.98 13.54 -5.24
C VAL A 206 15.50 12.54 -6.31
N VAL A 207 14.35 12.80 -6.96
CA VAL A 207 13.85 11.96 -8.06
C VAL A 207 14.68 12.17 -9.34
N ASP A 208 14.99 13.41 -9.70
CA ASP A 208 15.77 13.75 -10.89
C ASP A 208 17.22 13.20 -10.77
N GLU A 209 17.87 13.32 -9.61
CA GLU A 209 19.15 12.63 -9.34
C GLU A 209 19.03 11.10 -9.41
N GLY A 210 17.92 10.53 -8.93
CA GLY A 210 17.65 9.10 -8.98
C GLY A 210 17.55 8.58 -10.41
N ILE A 211 16.85 9.31 -11.27
CA ILE A 211 16.72 9.03 -12.71
C ILE A 211 18.09 9.12 -13.40
N GLU A 212 18.85 10.19 -13.15
CA GLU A 212 20.14 10.40 -13.82
C GLU A 212 21.16 9.31 -13.44
N ARG A 213 21.19 8.89 -12.18
CA ARG A 213 22.01 7.74 -11.72
C ARG A 213 21.58 6.43 -12.36
N ALA A 214 20.27 6.21 -12.53
CA ALA A 214 19.74 5.01 -13.20
C ALA A 214 20.11 4.99 -14.70
N MET A 215 20.03 6.13 -15.39
CA MET A 215 20.47 6.26 -16.79
C MET A 215 21.96 5.97 -16.94
N ARG A 216 22.82 6.60 -16.13
CA ARG A 216 24.28 6.34 -16.16
C ARG A 216 24.62 4.88 -15.82
N ALA A 217 23.84 4.23 -14.96
CA ALA A 217 24.01 2.80 -14.68
C ALA A 217 23.59 1.90 -15.86
N ALA A 218 22.53 2.26 -16.58
CA ALA A 218 22.08 1.55 -17.76
C ALA A 218 23.06 1.68 -18.95
N GLU A 219 23.59 2.88 -19.21
CA GLU A 219 24.60 3.12 -20.25
C GLU A 219 25.89 2.32 -19.99
N ASN A 220 26.42 2.38 -18.76
CA ASN A 220 27.57 1.56 -18.36
C ASN A 220 27.30 0.04 -18.49
N LEU A 221 26.07 -0.39 -18.20
CA LEU A 221 25.67 -1.78 -18.36
C LEU A 221 25.67 -2.21 -19.85
N GLU A 222 25.09 -1.40 -20.74
CA GLU A 222 25.09 -1.66 -22.17
C GLU A 222 26.52 -1.75 -22.74
N GLU A 223 27.42 -0.85 -22.34
CA GLU A 223 28.84 -0.91 -22.73
C GLU A 223 29.51 -2.21 -22.24
N THR A 224 29.32 -2.59 -20.97
CA THR A 224 29.92 -3.84 -20.44
C THR A 224 29.34 -5.10 -21.09
N ILE A 225 28.05 -5.10 -21.48
CA ILE A 225 27.45 -6.19 -22.26
C ILE A 225 28.09 -6.27 -23.66
N ALA A 226 28.25 -5.14 -24.36
CA ALA A 226 28.86 -5.11 -25.69
C ALA A 226 30.31 -5.61 -25.67
N LEU A 227 31.10 -5.23 -24.65
CA LEU A 227 32.47 -5.72 -24.43
C LEU A 227 32.50 -7.24 -24.17
N ALA A 228 31.60 -7.75 -23.32
CA ALA A 228 31.50 -9.18 -23.01
C ALA A 228 31.07 -10.01 -24.23
N VAL A 229 30.14 -9.51 -25.05
CA VAL A 229 29.76 -10.14 -26.33
C VAL A 229 30.94 -10.18 -27.30
N ALA A 230 31.66 -9.07 -27.46
CA ALA A 230 32.85 -9.02 -28.32
C ALA A 230 33.90 -10.04 -27.86
N ARG A 231 34.15 -10.13 -26.56
CA ARG A 231 35.07 -11.10 -25.95
C ARG A 231 34.64 -12.54 -26.21
N ALA A 232 33.36 -12.85 -26.01
CA ALA A 232 32.81 -14.19 -26.23
C ALA A 232 32.87 -14.61 -27.70
N ARG A 233 32.75 -13.68 -28.66
CA ARG A 233 32.96 -13.99 -30.10
C ARG A 233 34.40 -14.40 -30.41
N GLU A 234 35.39 -13.90 -29.67
CA GLU A 234 36.81 -14.30 -29.82
C GLU A 234 37.11 -15.64 -29.15
N THR A 235 36.77 -15.78 -27.86
CA THR A 235 37.25 -16.89 -27.01
C THR A 235 36.24 -18.02 -26.84
N LYS A 236 34.97 -17.82 -27.25
CA LYS A 236 33.78 -18.67 -27.00
C LYS A 236 33.35 -18.82 -25.54
N LEU A 237 34.31 -18.92 -24.63
CA LEU A 237 34.12 -18.90 -23.19
C LEU A 237 34.89 -17.72 -22.60
N ILE A 238 34.28 -17.00 -21.67
CA ILE A 238 34.86 -15.80 -21.04
C ILE A 238 35.12 -16.02 -19.55
N ALA A 239 35.95 -15.15 -18.95
CA ALA A 239 36.23 -15.20 -17.53
C ALA A 239 35.12 -14.51 -16.70
N TYR A 240 35.07 -14.81 -15.40
CA TYR A 240 34.18 -14.13 -14.45
C TYR A 240 34.35 -12.60 -14.48
N ASP A 241 35.59 -12.15 -14.64
CA ASP A 241 35.92 -10.73 -14.67
C ASP A 241 35.56 -10.03 -16.00
N ASP A 242 35.24 -10.79 -17.05
CA ASP A 242 34.74 -10.28 -18.34
C ASP A 242 33.20 -10.10 -18.35
N LEU A 243 32.46 -10.73 -17.42
CA LEU A 243 30.99 -10.70 -17.40
C LEU A 243 30.44 -9.32 -17.01
N PRO A 244 29.28 -8.90 -17.52
CA PRO A 244 28.51 -7.79 -16.97
C PRO A 244 27.77 -8.22 -15.69
N MET A 245 27.43 -7.26 -14.81
CA MET A 245 26.36 -7.48 -13.83
C MET A 245 25.01 -7.59 -14.58
N PRO A 246 24.05 -8.45 -14.20
CA PRO A 246 24.01 -9.31 -13.01
C PRO A 246 24.56 -10.74 -13.20
N TRP A 247 25.19 -11.09 -14.33
CA TRP A 247 25.68 -12.46 -14.60
C TRP A 247 26.81 -12.94 -13.66
N ARG A 248 27.46 -12.04 -12.92
CA ARG A 248 28.53 -12.33 -11.93
C ARG A 248 28.01 -12.94 -10.62
N ILE A 249 27.49 -14.17 -10.67
CA ILE A 249 26.83 -14.84 -9.51
C ILE A 249 27.83 -15.45 -8.50
N ASN A 250 28.92 -16.08 -8.97
CA ASN A 250 29.84 -16.83 -8.11
C ASN A 250 31.33 -16.50 -8.39
N PRO A 251 31.99 -15.64 -7.58
CA PRO A 251 33.38 -15.22 -7.81
C PRO A 251 34.43 -16.33 -7.57
N HIS A 252 34.00 -17.52 -7.15
CA HIS A 252 34.90 -18.67 -6.99
C HIS A 252 35.03 -19.50 -8.28
N ILE A 253 34.08 -19.36 -9.20
CA ILE A 253 34.13 -19.91 -10.55
C ILE A 253 34.76 -18.83 -11.43
N ARG A 254 35.91 -19.12 -12.06
CA ARG A 254 36.74 -18.10 -12.73
C ARG A 254 36.63 -18.10 -14.24
N GLU A 255 36.44 -19.27 -14.84
CA GLU A 255 36.43 -19.51 -16.27
C GLU A 255 35.19 -20.30 -16.73
N GLY A 256 35.08 -20.52 -18.03
CA GLY A 256 34.07 -21.42 -18.61
C GLY A 256 32.68 -20.82 -18.81
N TYR A 257 32.52 -19.50 -18.64
CA TYR A 257 31.25 -18.81 -18.84
C TYR A 257 30.90 -18.66 -20.32
N ARG A 258 29.63 -18.92 -20.65
CA ARG A 258 29.06 -18.69 -21.98
C ARG A 258 28.37 -17.33 -22.01
N PHE A 259 28.50 -16.60 -23.12
CA PHE A 259 27.81 -15.32 -23.32
C PHE A 259 27.49 -15.11 -24.81
N THR A 260 26.23 -14.84 -25.16
CA THR A 260 25.80 -14.69 -26.56
C THR A 260 24.49 -13.92 -26.68
N GLU A 261 24.29 -13.17 -27.77
CA GLU A 261 23.02 -12.53 -28.10
C GLU A 261 21.99 -13.54 -28.66
N SER A 262 22.46 -14.66 -29.20
CA SER A 262 21.62 -15.65 -29.89
C SER A 262 21.03 -16.68 -28.93
N LYS A 263 19.71 -16.67 -28.84
CA LYS A 263 18.92 -17.66 -28.08
C LYS A 263 19.09 -19.09 -28.63
N LEU A 264 19.43 -19.25 -29.92
CA LEU A 264 19.77 -20.56 -30.50
C LEU A 264 21.19 -21.01 -30.12
N ASP A 265 22.14 -20.08 -30.00
CA ASP A 265 23.51 -20.40 -29.60
C ASP A 265 23.55 -20.83 -28.12
N CYS A 266 22.67 -20.28 -27.28
CA CYS A 266 22.42 -20.78 -25.93
C CYS A 266 22.09 -22.29 -25.95
N ILE A 267 21.17 -22.72 -26.82
CA ILE A 267 20.80 -24.14 -26.96
C ILE A 267 21.96 -24.99 -27.49
N TRP A 268 22.66 -24.55 -28.54
CA TRP A 268 23.80 -25.30 -29.08
C TRP A 268 24.97 -25.40 -28.10
N SER A 269 25.21 -24.35 -27.32
CA SER A 269 26.28 -24.32 -26.30
C SER A 269 26.05 -25.29 -25.14
N ALA A 270 24.81 -25.77 -24.92
CA ALA A 270 24.53 -26.83 -23.94
C ALA A 270 25.24 -28.17 -24.25
N PHE A 271 25.63 -28.38 -25.52
CA PHE A 271 26.40 -29.55 -25.96
C PHE A 271 27.93 -29.31 -25.92
N GLY A 272 28.37 -28.11 -25.54
CA GLY A 272 29.77 -27.72 -25.41
C GLY A 272 30.25 -27.69 -23.96
N LEU A 273 31.56 -27.80 -23.75
CA LEU A 273 32.15 -27.63 -22.43
C LEU A 273 31.93 -26.20 -21.93
N SER A 274 31.36 -26.08 -20.73
CA SER A 274 31.12 -24.81 -20.03
C SER A 274 30.91 -25.08 -18.54
N ASN A 275 30.95 -24.04 -17.71
CA ASN A 275 30.63 -24.14 -16.29
C ASN A 275 29.18 -24.59 -15.99
N GLU A 276 28.28 -24.43 -16.97
CA GLU A 276 26.88 -24.85 -16.89
C GLU A 276 26.61 -26.27 -17.38
N LEU A 277 27.59 -26.94 -18.01
CA LEU A 277 27.41 -28.26 -18.63
C LEU A 277 26.78 -29.28 -17.65
N VAL A 278 27.32 -29.37 -16.42
CA VAL A 278 26.82 -30.34 -15.43
C VAL A 278 25.46 -29.92 -14.88
N ASN A 279 25.18 -28.63 -14.73
CA ASN A 279 23.86 -28.14 -14.28
C ASN A 279 22.77 -28.52 -15.30
N ILE A 280 23.00 -28.22 -16.58
CA ILE A 280 22.06 -28.58 -17.67
C ILE A 280 21.86 -30.10 -17.74
N TRP A 281 22.95 -30.88 -17.86
CA TRP A 281 22.81 -32.31 -18.16
C TRP A 281 22.38 -33.16 -16.97
N SER A 282 22.72 -32.78 -15.73
CA SER A 282 22.24 -33.52 -14.55
C SER A 282 20.72 -33.45 -14.42
N HIS A 283 20.09 -32.32 -14.74
CA HIS A 283 18.63 -32.18 -14.73
C HIS A 283 17.97 -32.71 -16.01
N ALA A 284 18.59 -32.55 -17.19
CA ALA A 284 18.09 -33.14 -18.43
C ALA A 284 18.08 -34.68 -18.39
N ILE A 285 19.15 -35.32 -17.86
CA ILE A 285 19.21 -36.76 -17.61
C ILE A 285 18.26 -37.13 -16.46
N GLY A 286 18.21 -36.31 -15.41
CA GLY A 286 17.26 -36.45 -14.31
C GLY A 286 15.80 -36.53 -14.78
N LEU A 287 15.41 -35.71 -15.75
CA LEU A 287 14.08 -35.71 -16.34
C LEU A 287 13.76 -37.06 -17.01
N VAL A 288 14.70 -37.61 -17.78
CA VAL A 288 14.54 -38.94 -18.41
C VAL A 288 14.40 -40.03 -17.35
N ILE A 289 15.17 -39.96 -16.25
CA ILE A 289 15.08 -40.90 -15.13
C ILE A 289 13.72 -40.78 -14.43
N VAL A 290 13.26 -39.57 -14.11
CA VAL A 290 11.97 -39.35 -13.43
C VAL A 290 10.79 -39.74 -14.32
N LEU A 291 10.86 -39.50 -15.63
CA LEU A 291 9.86 -39.98 -16.59
C LEU A 291 9.83 -41.51 -16.65
N ALA A 292 10.98 -42.19 -16.66
CA ALA A 292 11.04 -43.65 -16.57
C ALA A 292 10.44 -44.16 -15.25
N VAL A 293 10.71 -43.47 -14.13
CA VAL A 293 10.09 -43.79 -12.83
C VAL A 293 8.58 -43.63 -12.88
N ALA A 294 8.07 -42.49 -13.36
CA ALA A 294 6.65 -42.16 -13.40
C ALA A 294 5.84 -43.07 -14.35
N LEU A 295 6.38 -43.35 -15.54
CA LEU A 295 5.65 -44.03 -16.62
C LEU A 295 5.88 -45.54 -16.67
N TYR A 296 7.00 -46.05 -16.12
CA TYR A 296 7.33 -47.47 -16.16
C TYR A 296 7.44 -48.12 -14.77
N PHE A 297 8.21 -47.55 -13.84
CA PHE A 297 8.42 -48.21 -12.55
C PHE A 297 7.25 -48.05 -11.57
N TYR A 298 6.60 -46.88 -11.52
CA TYR A 298 5.47 -46.63 -10.62
C TYR A 298 4.23 -47.49 -10.97
N PRO A 299 3.75 -47.57 -12.23
CA PRO A 299 2.59 -48.40 -12.58
C PRO A 299 2.84 -49.92 -12.44
N ARG A 300 4.11 -50.35 -12.42
CA ARG A 300 4.52 -51.75 -12.22
C ARG A 300 4.78 -52.10 -10.76
N ASN A 301 4.66 -51.14 -9.83
CA ASN A 301 4.87 -51.37 -8.41
C ASN A 301 3.70 -52.19 -7.83
N VAL A 302 4.01 -53.11 -6.90
CA VAL A 302 3.00 -53.96 -6.23
C VAL A 302 1.93 -53.16 -5.48
N ASN A 303 2.22 -51.93 -5.07
CA ASN A 303 1.26 -51.03 -4.43
C ASN A 303 0.23 -50.46 -5.41
N PHE A 304 0.56 -50.30 -6.70
CA PHE A 304 -0.25 -49.57 -7.67
C PHE A 304 -1.64 -50.20 -7.90
N GLN A 305 -1.77 -51.51 -7.74
CA GLN A 305 -3.06 -52.22 -7.85
C GLN A 305 -4.04 -51.92 -6.71
N PHE A 306 -3.54 -51.40 -5.57
CA PHE A 306 -4.35 -51.01 -4.40
C PHE A 306 -4.67 -49.51 -4.40
N SER A 307 -3.97 -48.72 -5.22
CA SER A 307 -4.15 -47.27 -5.33
C SER A 307 -5.54 -46.90 -5.85
N THR A 308 -6.22 -46.01 -5.14
CA THR A 308 -7.40 -45.32 -5.63
C THR A 308 -7.06 -44.31 -6.74
N LYS A 309 -8.07 -43.77 -7.41
CA LYS A 309 -7.88 -42.67 -8.36
C LYS A 309 -7.24 -41.43 -7.72
N THR A 310 -7.50 -41.19 -6.43
CA THR A 310 -6.94 -40.06 -5.70
C THR A 310 -5.45 -40.29 -5.40
N ASP A 311 -5.06 -41.49 -4.97
CA ASP A 311 -3.65 -41.85 -4.77
C ASP A 311 -2.82 -41.66 -6.05
N ILE A 312 -3.35 -42.16 -7.17
CA ILE A 312 -2.72 -42.01 -8.49
C ILE A 312 -2.64 -40.53 -8.88
N PHE A 313 -3.67 -39.73 -8.59
CA PHE A 313 -3.66 -38.30 -8.87
C PHE A 313 -2.61 -37.55 -8.06
N ILE A 314 -2.52 -37.78 -6.74
CA ILE A 314 -1.51 -37.17 -5.87
C ILE A 314 -0.09 -37.53 -6.34
N ALA A 315 0.18 -38.80 -6.61
CA ALA A 315 1.47 -39.24 -7.16
C ALA A 315 1.77 -38.63 -8.54
N THR A 316 0.75 -38.47 -9.39
CA THR A 316 0.89 -37.81 -10.70
C THR A 316 1.24 -36.33 -10.56
N VAL A 317 0.66 -35.62 -9.59
CA VAL A 317 1.02 -34.21 -9.28
C VAL A 317 2.48 -34.10 -8.81
N PHE A 318 2.94 -35.01 -7.95
CA PHE A 318 4.36 -35.10 -7.56
C PHE A 318 5.28 -35.33 -8.76
N PHE A 319 4.99 -36.33 -9.61
CA PHE A 319 5.83 -36.59 -10.79
C PHE A 319 5.79 -35.46 -11.81
N PHE A 320 4.63 -34.84 -12.03
CA PHE A 320 4.48 -33.71 -12.94
C PHE A 320 5.31 -32.50 -12.47
N THR A 321 5.21 -32.12 -11.19
CA THR A 321 5.98 -30.99 -10.63
C THR A 321 7.47 -31.30 -10.55
N ALA A 322 7.88 -32.55 -10.29
CA ALA A 322 9.26 -32.98 -10.39
C ALA A 322 9.81 -32.85 -11.82
N CYS A 323 9.08 -33.34 -12.84
CA CYS A 323 9.47 -33.18 -14.23
C CYS A 323 9.52 -31.70 -14.65
N LEU A 324 8.51 -30.91 -14.26
CA LEU A 324 8.44 -29.47 -14.51
C LEU A 324 9.66 -28.74 -13.93
N THR A 325 10.06 -29.06 -12.70
CA THR A 325 11.24 -28.46 -12.06
C THR A 325 12.51 -28.73 -12.85
N LEU A 326 12.73 -29.99 -13.23
CA LEU A 326 13.90 -30.39 -14.02
C LEU A 326 13.90 -29.73 -15.41
N VAL A 327 12.73 -29.57 -16.04
CA VAL A 327 12.57 -28.82 -17.30
C VAL A 327 12.87 -27.33 -17.10
N CYS A 328 12.27 -26.68 -16.10
CA CYS A 328 12.49 -25.26 -15.79
C CYS A 328 13.97 -24.95 -15.54
N SER A 329 14.64 -25.78 -14.72
CA SER A 329 16.06 -25.61 -14.42
C SER A 329 16.95 -25.88 -15.63
N THR A 330 16.64 -26.91 -16.44
CA THR A 330 17.36 -27.17 -17.70
C THR A 330 17.22 -25.98 -18.66
N ILE A 331 16.04 -25.37 -18.77
CA ILE A 331 15.81 -24.17 -19.59
C ILE A 331 16.61 -22.99 -19.03
N TRP A 332 16.50 -22.70 -17.73
CA TRP A 332 17.24 -21.62 -17.08
C TRP A 332 18.75 -21.74 -17.31
N HIS A 333 19.34 -22.88 -16.96
CA HIS A 333 20.77 -23.12 -17.14
C HIS A 333 21.19 -23.19 -18.61
N THR A 334 20.31 -23.55 -19.54
CA THR A 334 20.61 -23.42 -20.98
C THR A 334 20.67 -21.95 -21.40
N MET A 335 19.68 -21.16 -20.97
CA MET A 335 19.43 -19.79 -21.43
C MET A 335 20.19 -18.70 -20.66
N ASN A 336 20.78 -18.98 -19.50
CA ASN A 336 21.47 -17.96 -18.68
C ASN A 336 22.70 -17.30 -19.36
N ALA A 337 23.16 -17.88 -20.47
CA ALA A 337 24.18 -17.32 -21.35
C ALA A 337 23.69 -16.18 -22.26
N VAL A 338 22.38 -15.90 -22.31
CA VAL A 338 21.83 -14.86 -23.18
C VAL A 338 22.21 -13.46 -22.68
N ALA A 339 22.68 -12.60 -23.57
CA ALA A 339 23.03 -11.20 -23.32
C ALA A 339 21.79 -10.27 -23.29
N ASP A 340 20.76 -10.67 -22.55
CA ASP A 340 19.43 -10.02 -22.48
C ASP A 340 18.97 -10.05 -21.00
N VAL A 341 18.97 -8.87 -20.36
CA VAL A 341 18.74 -8.69 -18.91
C VAL A 341 17.32 -9.12 -18.52
N ASP A 342 16.32 -8.82 -19.36
CA ASP A 342 14.93 -9.19 -19.10
C ASP A 342 14.73 -10.69 -19.28
N ALA A 343 15.33 -11.28 -20.32
CA ALA A 343 15.27 -12.73 -20.54
C ALA A 343 15.87 -13.52 -19.38
N ILE A 344 17.04 -13.14 -18.85
CA ILE A 344 17.61 -13.87 -17.70
C ILE A 344 16.75 -13.72 -16.44
N SER A 345 16.14 -12.56 -16.21
CA SER A 345 15.21 -12.33 -15.10
C SER A 345 14.01 -13.28 -15.19
N ILE A 346 13.40 -13.37 -16.38
CA ILE A 346 12.26 -14.25 -16.66
C ILE A 346 12.64 -15.73 -16.49
N PHE A 347 13.77 -16.18 -17.06
CA PHE A 347 14.16 -17.59 -16.97
C PHE A 347 14.55 -18.00 -15.53
N ALA A 348 15.12 -17.11 -14.73
CA ALA A 348 15.33 -17.36 -13.30
C ALA A 348 14.00 -17.55 -12.55
N CYS A 349 12.99 -16.73 -12.83
CA CYS A 349 11.64 -16.87 -12.25
C CYS A 349 10.97 -18.21 -12.61
N VAL A 350 11.22 -18.72 -13.82
CA VAL A 350 10.74 -20.04 -14.26
C VAL A 350 11.36 -21.18 -13.45
N ASP A 351 12.65 -21.11 -13.12
CA ASP A 351 13.33 -22.10 -12.26
C ASP A 351 12.79 -22.05 -10.82
N TYR A 352 12.69 -20.85 -10.23
CA TYR A 352 12.10 -20.64 -8.90
C TYR A 352 10.66 -21.15 -8.80
N THR A 353 9.87 -21.00 -9.87
CA THR A 353 8.50 -21.55 -9.99
C THR A 353 8.50 -23.07 -9.92
N GLY A 354 9.45 -23.74 -10.59
CA GLY A 354 9.63 -25.19 -10.51
C GLY A 354 9.92 -25.64 -9.06
N ILE A 355 10.94 -25.06 -8.44
CA ILE A 355 11.35 -25.36 -7.06
C ILE A 355 10.17 -25.22 -6.09
N SER A 356 9.39 -24.13 -6.18
CA SER A 356 8.19 -23.93 -5.36
C SER A 356 7.20 -25.09 -5.49
N LEU A 357 6.85 -25.45 -6.72
CA LEU A 357 5.83 -26.47 -7.01
C LEU A 357 6.27 -27.87 -6.59
N LEU A 358 7.55 -28.22 -6.75
CA LEU A 358 8.08 -29.51 -6.29
C LEU A 358 8.10 -29.61 -4.76
N ILE A 359 8.50 -28.55 -4.03
CA ILE A 359 8.45 -28.56 -2.56
C ILE A 359 7.01 -28.73 -2.10
N ALA A 360 6.08 -27.93 -2.64
CA ALA A 360 4.67 -27.99 -2.29
C ALA A 360 4.06 -29.38 -2.58
N ALA A 361 4.30 -29.96 -3.78
CA ALA A 361 3.76 -31.27 -4.13
C ALA A 361 4.35 -32.42 -3.30
N SER A 362 5.64 -32.34 -2.92
CA SER A 362 6.28 -33.32 -2.04
C SER A 362 5.67 -33.28 -0.62
N ILE A 363 5.40 -32.08 -0.10
CA ILE A 363 4.75 -31.90 1.20
C ILE A 363 3.29 -32.35 1.13
N VAL A 364 2.52 -31.93 0.12
CA VAL A 364 1.12 -32.36 -0.10
C VAL A 364 0.99 -33.88 -0.20
N THR A 365 1.94 -34.56 -0.84
CA THR A 365 1.97 -36.05 -0.91
C THR A 365 2.20 -36.68 0.46
N THR A 366 3.04 -36.04 1.28
CA THR A 366 3.32 -36.47 2.66
C THR A 366 2.11 -36.22 3.57
N GLU A 367 1.49 -35.05 3.51
CA GLU A 367 0.28 -34.68 4.27
C GLU A 367 -0.92 -35.57 3.91
N TYR A 368 -1.12 -35.83 2.61
CA TYR A 368 -2.21 -36.66 2.09
C TYR A 368 -2.17 -38.09 2.66
N THR A 369 -0.97 -38.66 2.77
CA THR A 369 -0.74 -40.02 3.28
C THR A 369 -0.61 -40.08 4.80
N ALA A 370 -0.13 -39.02 5.45
CA ALA A 370 -0.06 -38.92 6.91
C ALA A 370 -1.45 -38.85 7.56
N PHE A 371 -2.38 -38.14 6.93
CA PHE A 371 -3.78 -38.00 7.38
C PHE A 371 -4.75 -38.76 6.46
N TYR A 372 -4.37 -39.95 6.01
CA TYR A 372 -5.15 -40.69 5.01
C TYR A 372 -6.60 -40.97 5.46
N CYS A 373 -6.78 -41.29 6.74
CA CYS A 373 -8.09 -41.52 7.38
C CYS A 373 -8.70 -40.28 8.08
N ASP A 374 -7.99 -39.14 8.17
CA ASP A 374 -8.49 -37.90 8.78
C ASP A 374 -8.71 -36.83 7.69
N PRO A 375 -9.93 -36.70 7.13
CA PRO A 375 -10.19 -35.77 6.05
C PRO A 375 -10.07 -34.29 6.48
N VAL A 376 -10.31 -33.94 7.75
CA VAL A 376 -10.31 -32.55 8.21
C VAL A 376 -8.89 -32.03 8.25
N SER A 377 -8.00 -32.75 8.95
CA SER A 377 -6.59 -32.35 9.08
C SER A 377 -5.88 -32.43 7.73
N ARG A 378 -6.16 -33.47 6.94
CA ARG A 378 -5.62 -33.61 5.58
C ARG A 378 -5.93 -32.39 4.72
N TRP A 379 -7.20 -31.97 4.64
CA TRP A 379 -7.57 -30.81 3.84
C TRP A 379 -7.01 -29.49 4.39
N LEU A 380 -6.90 -29.35 5.72
CA LEU A 380 -6.31 -28.17 6.34
C LEU A 380 -4.84 -27.99 5.91
N TYR A 381 -3.99 -29.00 6.18
CA TYR A 381 -2.56 -28.93 5.85
C TYR A 381 -2.32 -28.82 4.33
N MET A 382 -2.97 -29.69 3.53
CA MET A 382 -2.81 -29.65 2.06
C MET A 382 -3.25 -28.30 1.46
N SER A 383 -4.29 -27.66 2.00
CA SER A 383 -4.74 -26.34 1.51
C SER A 383 -3.77 -25.23 1.90
N THR A 384 -3.22 -25.27 3.11
CA THR A 384 -2.17 -24.33 3.54
C THR A 384 -0.91 -24.47 2.68
N THR A 385 -0.43 -25.70 2.47
CA THR A 385 0.75 -25.98 1.64
C THR A 385 0.50 -25.62 0.17
N ALA A 386 -0.69 -25.89 -0.38
CA ALA A 386 -1.05 -25.46 -1.74
C ALA A 386 -1.11 -23.93 -1.88
N PHE A 387 -1.69 -23.21 -0.90
CA PHE A 387 -1.74 -21.75 -0.89
C PHE A 387 -0.34 -21.13 -0.83
N LEU A 388 0.56 -21.66 0.02
CA LEU A 388 1.95 -21.22 0.07
C LEU A 388 2.70 -21.57 -1.22
N GLY A 389 2.46 -22.75 -1.82
CA GLY A 389 3.00 -23.13 -3.12
C GLY A 389 2.62 -22.14 -4.23
N ILE A 390 1.35 -21.71 -4.29
CA ILE A 390 0.88 -20.63 -5.19
C ILE A 390 1.62 -19.32 -4.89
N GLY A 391 1.79 -18.96 -3.61
CA GLY A 391 2.62 -17.83 -3.20
C GLY A 391 4.04 -17.90 -3.77
N GLY A 392 4.67 -19.07 -3.73
CA GLY A 392 6.00 -19.30 -4.29
C GLY A 392 6.07 -19.36 -5.81
N VAL A 393 4.93 -19.46 -6.51
CA VAL A 393 4.84 -19.21 -7.96
C VAL A 393 4.69 -17.72 -8.26
N ILE A 394 3.93 -16.98 -7.44
CA ILE A 394 3.66 -15.55 -7.70
C ILE A 394 4.83 -14.66 -7.27
N LEU A 395 5.38 -14.88 -6.08
CA LEU A 395 6.38 -13.99 -5.49
C LEU A 395 7.65 -13.82 -6.34
N PRO A 396 8.28 -14.86 -6.93
CA PRO A 396 9.45 -14.69 -7.79
C PRO A 396 9.24 -13.73 -8.96
N TRP A 397 8.02 -13.65 -9.49
CA TRP A 397 7.69 -12.79 -10.64
C TRP A 397 7.43 -11.33 -10.25
N HIS A 398 7.42 -11.00 -8.95
CA HIS A 398 7.33 -9.62 -8.49
C HIS A 398 8.72 -8.95 -8.54
N PRO A 399 8.91 -7.83 -9.27
CA PRO A 399 10.24 -7.24 -9.49
C PRO A 399 11.05 -6.99 -8.21
N THR A 400 10.40 -6.47 -7.16
CA THR A 400 11.04 -6.24 -5.85
C THR A 400 11.54 -7.53 -5.20
N PHE A 401 10.85 -8.66 -5.39
CA PHE A 401 11.22 -9.93 -4.75
C PHE A 401 12.26 -10.71 -5.56
N ASN A 402 12.36 -10.48 -6.88
CA ASN A 402 13.43 -11.04 -7.71
C ASN A 402 14.77 -10.30 -7.56
N GLY A 403 14.76 -9.07 -7.06
CA GLY A 403 15.96 -8.24 -6.82
C GLY A 403 17.06 -8.96 -6.05
N ALA A 404 18.32 -8.64 -6.33
CA ALA A 404 19.49 -9.27 -5.69
C ALA A 404 19.54 -8.99 -4.17
N ASP A 405 19.06 -7.82 -3.76
CA ASP A 405 18.84 -7.37 -2.39
C ASP A 405 17.85 -8.25 -1.61
N MET A 406 16.83 -8.78 -2.28
CA MET A 406 15.79 -9.63 -1.68
C MET A 406 16.09 -11.14 -1.77
N ALA A 407 17.31 -11.53 -2.16
CA ALA A 407 17.72 -12.94 -2.24
C ALA A 407 17.54 -13.70 -0.90
N TRP A 408 17.79 -13.03 0.24
CA TRP A 408 17.57 -13.62 1.56
C TRP A 408 16.09 -13.94 1.82
N ALA A 409 15.16 -13.11 1.32
CA ALA A 409 13.73 -13.30 1.47
C ALA A 409 13.23 -14.48 0.64
N ARG A 410 13.81 -14.70 -0.56
CA ARG A 410 13.56 -15.90 -1.38
C ARG A 410 13.99 -17.17 -0.65
N VAL A 411 15.20 -17.19 -0.09
CA VAL A 411 15.70 -18.33 0.70
C VAL A 411 14.82 -18.57 1.93
N ALA A 412 14.51 -17.53 2.69
CA ALA A 412 13.63 -17.63 3.87
C ALA A 412 12.23 -18.16 3.50
N PHE A 413 11.67 -17.74 2.37
CA PHE A 413 10.40 -18.25 1.86
C PHE A 413 10.46 -19.74 1.53
N PHE A 414 11.47 -20.20 0.76
CA PHE A 414 11.58 -21.63 0.40
C PHE A 414 11.90 -22.52 1.60
N CYS A 415 12.75 -22.05 2.54
CA CYS A 415 12.97 -22.73 3.81
C CYS A 415 11.71 -22.79 4.67
N GLY A 416 10.91 -21.71 4.70
CA GLY A 416 9.62 -21.65 5.40
C GLY A 416 8.58 -22.60 4.81
N LEU A 417 8.47 -22.65 3.48
CA LEU A 417 7.63 -23.62 2.76
C LEU A 417 8.09 -25.05 3.06
N GLY A 418 9.39 -25.33 3.02
CA GLY A 418 9.95 -26.63 3.43
C GLY A 418 9.64 -26.99 4.88
N ALA A 419 9.63 -26.00 5.78
CA ALA A 419 9.34 -26.19 7.19
C ALA A 419 7.87 -26.55 7.49
N THR A 420 6.90 -26.22 6.61
CA THR A 420 5.49 -26.56 6.88
C THR A 420 5.25 -28.07 6.89
N GLY A 421 6.02 -28.85 6.14
CA GLY A 421 5.95 -30.31 6.14
C GLY A 421 6.30 -30.99 7.48
N PHE A 422 6.85 -30.25 8.44
CA PHE A 422 7.08 -30.72 9.81
C PHE A 422 5.94 -30.34 10.78
N LEU A 423 5.02 -29.44 10.41
CA LEU A 423 3.88 -29.05 11.26
C LEU A 423 2.94 -30.24 11.59
N PRO A 424 2.63 -31.17 10.66
CA PRO A 424 1.88 -32.39 10.97
C PRO A 424 2.45 -33.24 12.11
N ILE A 425 3.77 -33.24 12.32
CA ILE A 425 4.46 -34.11 13.30
C ILE A 425 3.87 -33.93 14.71
N LEU A 426 3.62 -32.68 15.12
CA LEU A 426 3.12 -32.40 16.46
C LEU A 426 1.71 -32.96 16.67
N GLN A 427 0.85 -32.84 15.66
CA GLN A 427 -0.51 -33.38 15.72
C GLN A 427 -0.50 -34.91 15.67
N LEU A 428 0.31 -35.51 14.79
CA LEU A 428 0.44 -36.98 14.68
C LEU A 428 1.00 -37.58 15.98
N TYR A 429 1.96 -36.91 16.62
CA TYR A 429 2.50 -37.31 17.92
C TYR A 429 1.41 -37.39 19.00
N PHE A 430 0.51 -36.41 19.07
CA PHE A 430 -0.57 -36.39 20.07
C PHE A 430 -1.76 -37.30 19.72
N SER A 431 -2.00 -37.59 18.44
CA SER A 431 -3.15 -38.39 17.98
C SER A 431 -2.85 -39.88 17.82
N HIS A 432 -1.66 -40.23 17.30
CA HIS A 432 -1.25 -41.60 16.98
C HIS A 432 -0.02 -42.08 17.78
N GLY A 433 0.64 -41.17 18.52
CA GLY A 433 1.79 -41.49 19.37
C GLY A 433 3.16 -41.39 18.68
N PRO A 434 4.25 -41.52 19.45
CA PRO A 434 5.62 -41.34 18.95
C PRO A 434 6.08 -42.42 17.97
N GLU A 435 5.64 -43.66 18.14
CA GLU A 435 6.04 -44.79 17.30
C GLU A 435 5.55 -44.61 15.86
N PHE A 436 4.28 -44.22 15.70
CA PHE A 436 3.68 -43.87 14.40
C PHE A 436 4.50 -42.79 13.67
N VAL A 437 4.83 -41.69 14.37
CA VAL A 437 5.61 -40.58 13.81
C VAL A 437 6.98 -41.06 13.34
N TRP A 438 7.67 -41.87 14.15
CA TRP A 438 8.98 -42.40 13.81
C TRP A 438 8.93 -43.32 12.58
N GLU A 439 8.00 -44.27 12.55
CA GLU A 439 7.82 -45.17 11.41
C GLU A 439 7.41 -44.43 10.13
N PHE A 440 6.55 -43.43 10.23
CA PHE A 440 6.09 -42.65 9.09
C PHE A 440 7.18 -41.74 8.52
N TYR A 441 7.97 -41.03 9.36
CA TYR A 441 8.98 -40.08 8.86
C TYR A 441 10.34 -40.72 8.52
N THR A 442 10.64 -41.93 9.00
CA THR A 442 11.92 -42.62 8.70
C THR A 442 12.20 -42.81 7.20
N PRO A 443 11.24 -43.23 6.34
CA PRO A 443 11.46 -43.36 4.89
C PRO A 443 11.87 -42.05 4.20
N ILE A 444 11.23 -40.92 4.55
CA ILE A 444 11.47 -39.61 3.92
C ILE A 444 12.73 -38.91 4.45
N ALA A 445 13.26 -39.31 5.61
CA ALA A 445 14.48 -38.75 6.19
C ALA A 445 15.67 -38.71 5.21
N LYS A 446 15.79 -39.70 4.31
CA LYS A 446 16.83 -39.72 3.25
C LYS A 446 16.66 -38.58 2.22
N SER A 447 15.43 -38.28 1.83
CA SER A 447 15.11 -37.20 0.90
C SER A 447 15.35 -35.83 1.57
N ILE A 448 14.88 -35.66 2.80
CA ILE A 448 15.12 -34.45 3.61
C ILE A 448 16.63 -34.21 3.80
N PHE A 449 17.38 -35.25 4.18
CA PHE A 449 18.83 -35.14 4.38
C PHE A 449 19.57 -34.70 3.11
N VAL A 450 19.29 -35.31 1.94
CA VAL A 450 20.00 -34.94 0.71
C VAL A 450 19.64 -33.53 0.23
N TYR A 451 18.37 -33.11 0.35
CA TYR A 451 17.97 -31.72 0.05
C TYR A 451 18.67 -30.72 0.97
N LEU A 452 18.67 -30.95 2.30
CA LEU A 452 19.33 -30.05 3.25
C LEU A 452 20.84 -29.99 3.05
N LEU A 453 21.49 -31.14 2.80
CA LEU A 453 22.92 -31.20 2.51
C LEU A 453 23.26 -30.45 1.22
N GLY A 454 22.48 -30.67 0.14
CA GLY A 454 22.66 -29.96 -1.12
C GLY A 454 22.48 -28.45 -0.99
N ALA A 455 21.44 -28.01 -0.28
CA ALA A 455 21.16 -26.59 -0.04
C ALA A 455 22.27 -25.93 0.80
N PHE A 456 22.79 -26.63 1.81
CA PHE A 456 23.92 -26.17 2.61
C PHE A 456 25.21 -26.06 1.78
N VAL A 457 25.50 -27.06 0.94
CA VAL A 457 26.65 -27.06 0.02
C VAL A 457 26.59 -25.87 -0.94
N TYR A 458 25.43 -25.66 -1.58
CA TYR A 458 25.15 -24.52 -2.46
C TYR A 458 25.32 -23.17 -1.77
N ALA A 459 24.63 -22.96 -0.64
CA ALA A 459 24.70 -21.69 0.10
C ALA A 459 26.12 -21.39 0.60
N SER A 460 26.90 -22.43 0.94
CA SER A 460 28.29 -22.29 1.40
C SER A 460 29.29 -22.03 0.26
N LYS A 461 28.90 -22.30 -0.99
CA LYS A 461 29.76 -22.29 -2.20
C LYS A 461 30.97 -23.23 -2.09
N ILE A 462 30.78 -24.40 -1.46
CA ILE A 462 31.81 -25.42 -1.25
C ILE A 462 31.64 -26.52 -2.31
N PRO A 463 32.71 -27.01 -2.97
CA PRO A 463 34.13 -26.82 -2.65
C PRO A 463 34.84 -25.66 -3.36
N GLU A 464 34.22 -24.96 -4.32
CA GLU A 464 34.88 -23.91 -5.11
C GLU A 464 35.42 -22.75 -4.26
N ARG A 465 34.78 -22.43 -3.13
CA ARG A 465 35.28 -21.45 -2.15
C ARG A 465 36.61 -21.83 -1.52
N TRP A 466 36.90 -23.12 -1.38
CA TRP A 466 38.18 -23.61 -0.83
C TRP A 466 39.28 -23.65 -1.88
N CYS A 467 38.93 -23.90 -3.15
CA CYS A 467 39.87 -23.91 -4.27
C CYS A 467 39.27 -23.21 -5.51
N PRO A 468 39.26 -21.86 -5.54
CA PRO A 468 38.71 -21.10 -6.66
C PRO A 468 39.42 -21.42 -7.97
N GLY A 469 38.68 -21.58 -9.07
CA GLY A 469 39.21 -22.03 -10.36
C GLY A 469 39.26 -23.56 -10.53
N MET A 470 39.34 -24.35 -9.44
CA MET A 470 39.54 -25.80 -9.53
C MET A 470 38.26 -26.58 -9.89
N PHE A 471 37.10 -25.98 -9.63
CA PHE A 471 35.78 -26.60 -9.78
C PHE A 471 34.90 -25.89 -10.82
N ASP A 472 35.53 -25.15 -11.74
CA ASP A 472 34.85 -24.25 -12.68
C ASP A 472 33.89 -24.98 -13.63
N TYR A 473 34.21 -26.23 -13.99
CA TYR A 473 33.43 -27.03 -14.95
C TYR A 473 32.65 -28.19 -14.31
N ILE A 474 33.20 -28.78 -13.25
CA ILE A 474 32.68 -30.02 -12.64
C ILE A 474 32.94 -30.00 -11.13
N GLY A 475 31.94 -30.39 -10.34
CA GLY A 475 32.05 -30.62 -8.91
C GLY A 475 31.88 -29.36 -8.04
N GLY A 476 31.55 -28.21 -8.65
CA GLY A 476 31.17 -27.01 -7.91
C GLY A 476 29.85 -27.20 -7.15
N SER A 477 29.61 -26.37 -6.13
CA SER A 477 28.46 -26.46 -5.23
C SER A 477 27.10 -26.52 -5.94
N HIS A 478 26.95 -25.79 -7.04
CA HIS A 478 25.74 -25.76 -7.86
C HIS A 478 25.51 -27.09 -8.59
N ASN A 479 26.58 -27.74 -9.10
CA ASN A 479 26.49 -29.06 -9.70
C ASN A 479 26.03 -30.09 -8.65
N LEU A 480 26.58 -30.00 -7.43
CA LEU A 480 26.25 -30.89 -6.32
C LEU A 480 24.80 -30.68 -5.84
N TRP A 481 24.32 -29.44 -5.84
CA TRP A 481 22.92 -29.11 -5.59
C TRP A 481 21.98 -29.74 -6.61
N HIS A 482 22.31 -29.65 -7.91
CA HIS A 482 21.50 -30.26 -8.96
C HIS A 482 21.36 -31.78 -8.79
N LEU A 483 22.47 -32.47 -8.47
CA LEU A 483 22.48 -33.89 -8.14
C LEU A 483 21.70 -34.20 -6.86
N ALA A 484 21.77 -33.33 -5.84
CA ALA A 484 21.03 -33.46 -4.60
C ALA A 484 19.51 -33.31 -4.81
N VAL A 485 19.07 -32.43 -5.70
CA VAL A 485 17.65 -32.29 -6.08
C VAL A 485 17.13 -33.57 -6.75
N LEU A 486 17.86 -34.12 -7.72
CA LEU A 486 17.50 -35.39 -8.35
C LEU A 486 17.48 -36.55 -7.34
N GLY A 487 18.49 -36.65 -6.47
CA GLY A 487 18.51 -37.61 -5.38
C GLY A 487 17.35 -37.43 -4.40
N GLY A 488 16.97 -36.19 -4.11
CA GLY A 488 15.85 -35.81 -3.26
C GLY A 488 14.50 -36.27 -3.84
N ILE A 489 14.27 -36.08 -5.14
CA ILE A 489 13.10 -36.59 -5.87
C ILE A 489 13.06 -38.13 -5.82
N LEU A 490 14.17 -38.80 -6.11
CA LEU A 490 14.23 -40.26 -6.13
C LEU A 490 14.03 -40.89 -4.74
N PHE A 491 14.64 -40.31 -3.69
CA PHE A 491 14.38 -40.76 -2.33
C PHE A 491 12.95 -40.44 -1.87
N HIS A 492 12.38 -39.30 -2.29
CA HIS A 492 10.97 -39.00 -2.02
C HIS A 492 10.05 -40.02 -2.68
N TYR A 493 10.31 -40.42 -3.92
CA TYR A 493 9.60 -41.53 -4.57
C TYR A 493 9.71 -42.84 -3.80
N THR A 494 10.90 -43.19 -3.25
CA THR A 494 11.02 -44.40 -2.42
C THR A 494 10.25 -44.29 -1.11
N ALA A 495 10.20 -43.10 -0.49
CA ALA A 495 9.39 -42.85 0.69
C ALA A 495 7.88 -42.92 0.40
N MET A 496 7.45 -42.36 -0.74
CA MET A 496 6.08 -42.36 -1.23
C MET A 496 5.54 -43.79 -1.40
N GLN A 497 6.38 -44.75 -1.81
CA GLN A 497 5.97 -46.17 -1.82
C GLN A 497 5.64 -46.69 -0.41
N SER A 498 6.47 -46.38 0.60
CA SER A 498 6.21 -46.74 2.00
C SER A 498 4.99 -46.01 2.57
N PHE A 499 4.82 -44.73 2.23
CA PHE A 499 3.65 -43.93 2.60
C PHE A 499 2.35 -44.57 2.11
N PHE A 500 2.25 -44.90 0.81
CA PHE A 500 1.06 -45.58 0.27
C PHE A 500 0.86 -46.98 0.88
N THR A 501 1.91 -47.78 1.07
CA THR A 501 1.78 -49.08 1.78
C THR A 501 1.20 -48.91 3.19
N ASN A 502 1.65 -47.90 3.95
CA ASN A 502 1.15 -47.63 5.30
C ASN A 502 -0.29 -47.09 5.29
N ALA A 503 -0.61 -46.16 4.38
CA ALA A 503 -1.95 -45.64 4.17
C ALA A 503 -2.96 -46.76 3.83
N PHE A 504 -2.59 -47.69 2.95
CA PHE A 504 -3.45 -48.83 2.60
C PHE A 504 -3.67 -49.81 3.77
N ARG A 505 -2.70 -49.95 4.69
CA ARG A 505 -2.88 -50.73 5.93
C ARG A 505 -3.85 -50.05 6.89
N GLN A 506 -3.68 -48.74 7.13
CA GLN A 506 -4.60 -47.95 7.95
C GLN A 506 -6.03 -47.96 7.37
N ALA A 507 -6.16 -47.88 6.04
CA ALA A 507 -7.44 -47.94 5.34
C ALA A 507 -8.20 -49.27 5.57
N GLN A 508 -7.49 -50.37 5.84
CA GLN A 508 -8.07 -51.68 6.13
C GLN A 508 -8.47 -51.86 7.60
N GLY A 509 -7.93 -51.07 8.53
CA GLY A 509 -8.11 -51.26 9.98
C GLY A 509 -8.76 -50.11 10.75
N GLU A 510 -8.54 -48.85 10.35
CA GLU A 510 -8.76 -47.66 11.20
C GLU A 510 -9.66 -46.59 10.54
N CYS A 511 -9.71 -46.53 9.20
CA CYS A 511 -10.57 -45.61 8.43
C CYS A 511 -12.09 -45.78 8.66
N SER A 512 -12.53 -46.71 9.50
CA SER A 512 -13.94 -46.91 9.89
C SER A 512 -14.33 -46.23 11.22
N VAL A 513 -13.38 -45.55 11.88
CA VAL A 513 -13.56 -44.91 13.19
C VAL A 513 -13.80 -43.40 13.09
N PHE A 514 -13.60 -42.81 11.90
CA PHE A 514 -13.72 -41.36 11.62
C PHE A 514 -14.72 -41.06 10.49
#